data_AF-A0A8J6WS84-F1
#
_entry.id   AF-A0A8J6WS84-F1
#
_cell.length_a   1.000
_cell.length_b   1.000
_cell.length_c   1.000
_cell.angle_alpha   90.00
_cell.angle_beta   90.00
_cell.angle_gamma   90.00
#
_symmetry.space_group_name_H-M   'P 1'
#
loop_
_entity.id
_entity.type
_entity.pdbx_description
1 polymer ?
#
loop_
_entity_poly.entity_id
_entity_poly.type
_entity_poly.pdbx_seq_one_letter_code
_entity_poly.pdbx_strand_id
1 'polypeptide(L)'
;MARSSPQPIPTKVKGLKCVRRKCPNCGSLMWHAYDNYRQVRTLQGMVQLQLQIRSCPKPECQCYHQPYRPEAEGKWALPEQEFGLDVMALIGAWRY
;
A
#
# COMPACT_ATOMS: atom_id res chain seq x y z
N MET A 1 12.25 14.08 -15.49
CA MET A 1 12.65 13.11 -16.54
C MET A 1 11.54 12.08 -16.68
N ALA A 2 10.95 11.95 -17.86
CA ALA A 2 9.97 10.89 -18.13
C ALA A 2 10.71 9.57 -18.41
N ARG A 3 10.18 8.45 -17.92
CA ARG A 3 10.81 7.14 -18.07
C ARG A 3 10.78 6.69 -19.54
N SER A 4 11.93 6.32 -20.11
CA SER A 4 12.06 5.84 -21.50
C SER A 4 11.81 4.34 -21.67
N SER A 5 11.78 3.58 -20.58
CA SER A 5 11.62 2.12 -20.61
C SER A 5 10.35 1.67 -19.87
N PRO A 6 9.62 0.66 -20.37
CA PRO A 6 8.45 0.13 -19.69
C PRO A 6 8.83 -0.43 -18.32
N GLN A 7 7.86 -0.45 -17.40
CA GLN A 7 8.05 -1.10 -16.11
C GLN A 7 8.28 -2.61 -16.34
N PRO A 8 9.21 -3.25 -15.61
CA PRO A 8 9.36 -4.70 -15.71
C PRO A 8 8.07 -5.40 -15.26
N ILE A 9 7.86 -6.63 -15.75
CA ILE A 9 6.68 -7.41 -15.39
C ILE A 9 6.77 -7.78 -13.89
N PRO A 10 5.70 -7.61 -13.10
CA PRO A 10 5.69 -8.02 -11.70
C PRO A 10 6.02 -9.50 -11.57
N THR A 11 7.06 -9.81 -10.82
CA THR A 11 7.48 -11.19 -10.53
C THR A 11 6.50 -11.87 -9.57
N LYS A 12 5.87 -11.09 -8.68
CA LYS A 12 4.94 -11.59 -7.66
C LYS A 12 3.77 -10.64 -7.47
N VAL A 13 2.59 -11.20 -7.22
CA VAL A 13 1.38 -10.46 -6.85
C VAL A 13 1.01 -10.78 -5.40
N LYS A 14 0.70 -9.76 -4.60
CA LYS A 14 0.35 -9.93 -3.20
C LYS A 14 -0.86 -9.09 -2.81
N GLY A 15 -1.93 -9.77 -2.39
CA GLY A 15 -3.14 -9.13 -1.85
C GLY A 15 -2.95 -8.70 -0.40
N LEU A 16 -3.12 -7.41 -0.11
CA LEU A 16 -3.06 -6.83 1.22
C LEU A 16 -4.48 -6.47 1.68
N LYS A 17 -4.91 -7.14 2.75
CA LYS A 17 -6.20 -6.89 3.41
C LYS A 17 -6.00 -5.95 4.60
N CYS A 18 -6.99 -5.12 4.89
CA CYS A 18 -7.03 -4.35 6.11
C CYS A 18 -7.17 -5.29 7.32
N VAL A 19 -6.24 -5.21 8.28
CA VAL A 19 -6.28 -5.98 9.53
C VAL A 19 -7.43 -5.49 10.40
N ARG A 20 -7.51 -4.17 10.59
CA ARG A 20 -8.65 -3.52 11.25
C ARG A 20 -9.84 -3.43 10.29
N ARG A 21 -10.97 -4.01 10.71
CA ARG A 21 -12.26 -3.96 9.97
C ARG A 21 -13.24 -2.94 10.52
N LYS A 22 -13.00 -2.46 11.75
CA LYS A 22 -13.82 -1.46 12.42
C LYS A 22 -13.16 -0.09 12.28
N CYS A 23 -13.98 0.94 12.08
CA CYS A 23 -13.50 2.31 12.04
C CYS A 23 -12.93 2.73 13.41
N PRO A 24 -11.74 3.34 13.48
CA PRO A 24 -11.17 3.79 14.75
C PRO A 24 -11.97 4.93 15.39
N ASN A 25 -12.73 5.70 14.60
CA ASN A 25 -13.50 6.84 15.10
C ASN A 25 -14.92 6.45 15.56
N CYS A 26 -15.66 5.67 14.77
CA CYS A 26 -17.06 5.34 15.06
C CYS A 26 -17.33 3.86 15.41
N GLY A 27 -16.29 3.01 15.45
CA GLY A 27 -16.37 1.58 15.79
C GLY A 27 -17.14 0.71 14.78
N SER A 28 -17.68 1.30 13.72
CA SER A 28 -18.57 0.63 12.76
C SER A 28 -17.78 -0.19 11.75
N LEU A 29 -18.40 -1.24 11.21
CA LEU A 29 -17.75 -2.08 10.19
C LEU A 29 -17.53 -1.28 8.90
N MET A 30 -16.28 -1.20 8.48
CA MET A 30 -15.89 -0.57 7.22
C MET A 30 -16.17 -1.53 6.05
N TRP A 31 -16.73 -0.99 4.98
CA TRP A 31 -17.02 -1.74 3.77
C TRP A 31 -15.83 -1.71 2.81
N HIS A 32 -15.73 -2.73 1.97
CA HIS A 32 -14.81 -2.72 0.85
C HIS A 32 -15.30 -1.70 -0.17
N ALA A 33 -14.44 -0.74 -0.52
CA ALA A 33 -14.77 0.31 -1.47
C ALA A 33 -14.26 -0.05 -2.87
N TYR A 34 -12.95 -0.31 -2.98
CA TYR A 34 -12.30 -0.67 -4.22
C TYR A 34 -10.93 -1.30 -3.94
N ASP A 35 -10.35 -1.90 -4.97
CA ASP A 35 -8.96 -2.37 -4.93
C ASP A 35 -8.05 -1.37 -5.64
N ASN A 36 -6.90 -1.10 -5.03
CA ASN A 36 -5.86 -0.24 -5.61
C ASN A 36 -4.61 -1.09 -5.89
N TYR A 37 -3.91 -0.80 -6.98
CA TYR A 37 -2.72 -1.54 -7.38
C TYR A 37 -1.49 -0.67 -7.25
N ARG A 38 -0.49 -1.17 -6.54
CA ARG A 38 0.78 -0.47 -6.34
C ARG A 38 1.94 -1.41 -6.67
N GLN A 39 2.88 -0.93 -7.47
CA GLN A 39 4.07 -1.70 -7.81
C GLN A 39 5.25 -1.23 -6.94
N VAL A 40 5.97 -2.17 -6.34
CA VAL A 40 7.12 -1.92 -5.47
C VAL A 40 8.32 -2.72 -5.98
N ARG A 41 9.47 -2.05 -6.10
CA ARG A 41 10.74 -2.66 -6.47
C ARG A 41 11.48 -3.10 -5.22
N THR A 42 11.60 -4.41 -5.04
CA THR A 42 12.39 -5.04 -3.98
C THR A 42 13.67 -5.63 -4.57
N LEU A 43 14.63 -5.99 -3.73
CA LEU A 43 15.87 -6.69 -4.09
C LEU A 43 15.57 -8.05 -4.73
N GLN A 44 14.44 -8.69 -4.39
CA GLN A 44 14.02 -9.97 -4.99
C GLN A 44 13.22 -9.79 -6.30
N GLY A 45 13.09 -8.56 -6.79
CA GLY A 45 12.35 -8.23 -8.00
C GLY A 45 11.13 -7.34 -7.76
N MET A 46 10.25 -7.28 -8.76
CA MET A 46 9.09 -6.39 -8.74
C MET A 46 7.87 -7.07 -8.14
N VAL A 47 7.26 -6.45 -7.14
CA VAL A 47 6.07 -6.95 -6.44
C VAL A 47 4.89 -6.03 -6.74
N GLN A 48 3.80 -6.60 -7.23
CA GLN A 48 2.52 -5.91 -7.37
C GLN A 48 1.67 -6.14 -6.12
N LEU A 49 1.43 -5.08 -5.37
CA LEU A 49 0.54 -5.06 -4.21
C LEU A 49 -0.88 -4.74 -4.68
N GLN A 50 -1.82 -5.63 -4.39
CA GLN A 50 -3.25 -5.37 -4.51
C GLN A 50 -3.79 -4.97 -3.14
N LEU A 51 -4.09 -3.69 -2.98
CA LEU A 51 -4.54 -3.07 -1.74
C LEU A 51 -6.06 -3.10 -1.69
N GLN A 52 -6.62 -3.80 -0.70
CA GLN A 52 -8.06 -3.76 -0.45
C GLN A 52 -8.39 -2.49 0.34
N ILE A 53 -8.86 -1.44 -0.35
CA ILE A 53 -9.24 -0.17 0.28
C ILE A 53 -10.63 -0.30 0.89
N ARG A 54 -10.76 0.24 2.10
CA ARG A 54 -12.04 0.26 2.83
C ARG A 54 -12.47 1.68 3.13
N SER A 55 -13.77 1.91 3.29
CA SER A 55 -14.29 3.19 3.75
C SER A 55 -15.33 2.98 4.85
N CYS A 56 -15.51 4.01 5.67
CA CYS A 56 -16.58 4.04 6.65
C CYS A 56 -17.92 4.35 5.95
N PRO A 57 -18.98 3.54 6.12
CA PRO A 57 -20.27 3.81 5.49
C PRO A 57 -21.09 4.91 6.20
N LYS A 58 -20.74 5.26 7.45
CA LYS A 58 -21.50 6.23 8.25
C LYS A 58 -21.20 7.67 7.82
N PRO A 59 -22.22 8.46 7.40
CA PRO A 59 -22.04 9.85 6.98
C PRO A 59 -21.66 10.80 8.11
N GLU A 60 -22.07 10.50 9.34
CA GLU A 60 -21.78 11.32 10.54
C GLU A 60 -20.33 11.15 11.03
N CYS A 61 -19.58 10.20 10.48
CA CYS A 61 -18.22 9.94 10.90
C CYS A 61 -17.25 10.87 10.16
N GLN A 62 -16.26 11.42 10.86
CA GLN A 62 -15.17 12.19 10.22
C GLN A 62 -14.38 11.38 9.19
N CYS A 63 -14.38 10.05 9.31
CA CYS A 63 -13.77 9.13 8.35
C CYS A 63 -14.71 8.75 7.18
N TYR A 64 -15.88 9.40 7.04
CA TYR A 64 -16.75 9.23 5.89
C TYR A 64 -16.05 9.72 4.63
N HIS A 65 -16.15 8.96 3.53
CA HIS A 65 -15.38 9.15 2.28
C HIS A 65 -13.85 9.12 2.40
N GLN A 66 -13.27 8.90 3.58
CA GLN A 66 -11.82 8.74 3.71
C GLN A 66 -11.40 7.30 3.40
N PRO A 67 -10.48 7.08 2.44
CA PRO A 67 -10.00 5.75 2.10
C PRO A 67 -9.07 5.23 3.20
N TYR A 68 -9.43 4.11 3.81
CA TYR A 68 -8.61 3.38 4.75
C TYR A 68 -7.72 2.38 3.99
N ARG A 69 -6.40 2.64 4.00
CA ARG A 69 -5.39 1.79 3.35
C ARG A 69 -4.97 0.65 4.29
N PRO A 70 -4.56 -0.51 3.75
CA PRO A 70 -4.13 -1.63 4.58
C PRO A 70 -2.81 -1.32 5.29
N GLU A 71 -2.78 -1.53 6.61
CA GLU A 71 -1.62 -1.27 7.49
C GLU A 71 -0.34 -1.98 7.05
N ALA A 72 -0.48 -3.14 6.40
CA ALA A 72 0.64 -3.90 5.88
C ALA A 72 1.36 -3.21 4.72
N GLU A 73 0.74 -2.25 4.02
CA GLU A 73 1.36 -1.49 2.92
C GLU A 73 2.65 -0.79 3.38
N GLY A 74 2.63 -0.19 4.58
CA GLY A 74 3.77 0.56 5.12
C GLY A 74 5.01 -0.28 5.40
N LYS A 75 4.88 -1.61 5.47
CA LYS A 75 6.03 -2.53 5.61
C LYS A 75 6.77 -2.77 4.29
N TRP A 76 6.18 -2.39 3.16
CA TRP A 76 6.78 -2.61 1.84
C TRP A 76 7.56 -1.41 1.37
N ALA A 77 6.94 -0.24 1.35
CA ALA A 77 7.54 0.98 0.82
C ALA A 77 6.94 2.21 1.49
N LEU A 78 7.75 3.27 1.60
CA LEU A 78 7.30 4.59 2.02
C LEU A 78 6.24 5.15 1.04
N PRO A 79 5.34 6.06 1.47
CA PRO A 79 4.40 6.73 0.58
C PRO A 79 5.11 7.33 -0.64
N GLU A 80 4.48 7.21 -1.82
CA GLU A 80 4.96 7.79 -3.10
C GLU A 80 6.29 7.23 -3.64
N GLN A 81 6.99 6.40 -2.86
CA GLN A 81 8.24 5.79 -3.29
C GLN A 81 8.00 4.47 -4.03
N GLU A 82 8.79 4.24 -5.07
CA GLU A 82 8.74 3.01 -5.87
C GLU A 82 9.63 1.90 -5.30
N PHE A 83 10.64 2.27 -4.51
CA PHE A 83 11.60 1.34 -3.91
C PHE A 83 11.11 0.80 -2.57
N GLY A 84 11.28 -0.49 -2.39
CA GLY A 84 10.99 -1.16 -1.14
C GLY A 84 11.94 -0.74 -0.03
N LEU A 85 11.50 -0.91 1.21
CA LEU A 85 12.30 -0.62 2.40
C LEU A 85 13.59 -1.45 2.47
N ASP A 86 13.60 -2.62 1.84
CA ASP A 86 14.77 -3.49 1.71
C ASP A 86 15.87 -2.87 0.85
N VAL A 87 15.51 -2.24 -0.28
CA VAL A 87 16.46 -1.51 -1.13
C VAL A 87 16.99 -0.28 -0.39
N MET A 88 16.11 0.46 0.29
CA MET A 88 16.51 1.64 1.07
C MET A 88 17.45 1.26 2.22
N ALA A 89 17.17 0.18 2.93
CA ALA A 89 18.02 -0.32 4.02
C ALA A 89 19.40 -0.75 3.51
N LEU A 90 19.48 -1.42 2.35
CA LEU A 90 20.74 -1.81 1.73
C LEU A 90 21.59 -0.60 1.35
N ILE A 91 20.99 0.41 0.72
CA ILE A 91 21.68 1.66 0.37
C ILE A 91 22.19 2.36 1.63
N GLY A 92 21.37 2.40 2.69
CA GLY A 92 21.77 2.95 3.99
C GLY A 92 22.96 2.20 4.59
N ALA A 93 22.97 0.87 4.51
CA ALA A 93 24.05 0.03 5.00
C ALA A 93 25.34 0.13 4.19
N TRP A 94 25.29 0.52 2.91
CA TRP A 94 26.48 0.74 2.08
C TRP A 94 27.06 2.15 2.20
N ARG A 95 26.28 3.08 2.74
CA ARG A 95 26.70 4.47 2.88
C ARG A 95 27.57 4.70 4.13
N TYR A 96 27.48 3.81 5.10
CA TYR A 96 28.23 3.82 6.35
C TYR A 96 29.07 2.55 6.47
#